data_AF-A0A0M2GG80-F1
#
_entry.id   AF-A0A0M2GG80-F1
#
_cell.length_a   1.000
_cell.length_b   1.000
_cell.length_c   1.000
_cell.angle_alpha   90.00
_cell.angle_beta   90.00
_cell.angle_gamma   90.00
#
_symmetry.space_group_name_H-M   'P 1'
#
loop_
_entity.id
_entity.type
_entity.pdbx_description
1 polymer ?
#
loop_
_entity_poly.entity_id
_entity_poly.type
_entity_poly.pdbx_seq_one_letter_code
_entity_poly.pdbx_strand_id
1 'polypeptide(L)'
;MSHELEDVWPLSPLQEGLVYHSLLDGEGPDVYAVQLILDFEGAVDAGALRAAGQALLDRHANLRAAFWVDDLDQPVQVVARDVELPWEEIDLSHLPVAETEAELRVFADAERARRFDLDRPPLLRMALIRHRDGEGAAGADRSRLVITQHHVLVDGWSSPLMVRELLALYDAKGDDSDLPPVTPYREYLVWLSEQDRDGAREAWTTALAGAEPTLLSTPAAAPVLDGAAPVPALPERFVTHVPQETTAALQAQARRLGVTLNTLVQCAWGVLLGRMTGQDDVVFGAVVSGRTPEIP
;
A
#
# COMPACT_ATOMS: atom_id res chain seq x y z
N MET A 1 1.48 15.38 20.88
CA MET A 1 1.78 16.82 20.71
C MET A 1 0.79 17.34 19.68
N SER A 2 0.19 18.52 19.86
CA SER A 2 -0.71 19.07 18.84
C SER A 2 0.12 19.59 17.67
N HIS A 3 0.04 18.94 16.52
CA HIS A 3 0.62 19.47 15.29
C HIS A 3 -0.12 20.74 14.87
N GLU A 4 0.58 21.74 14.31
CA GLU A 4 -0.08 22.92 13.75
C GLU A 4 -0.89 22.50 12.51
N LEU A 5 -2.13 22.99 12.39
CA LEU A 5 -3.00 22.68 11.26
C LEU A 5 -2.54 23.44 10.01
N GLU A 6 -2.42 22.74 8.88
CA GLU A 6 -2.22 23.35 7.56
C GLU A 6 -3.53 23.47 6.79
N ASP A 7 -4.28 22.37 6.65
CA ASP A 7 -5.53 22.32 5.88
C ASP A 7 -6.44 21.17 6.36
N VAL A 8 -7.70 21.18 5.91
CA VAL A 8 -8.69 20.12 6.16
C VAL A 8 -9.35 19.72 4.85
N TRP A 9 -9.33 18.42 4.53
CA TRP A 9 -9.85 17.88 3.27
C TRP A 9 -10.98 16.87 3.47
N PRO A 10 -11.90 16.72 2.51
CA PRO A 10 -12.81 15.57 2.50
C PRO A 10 -12.04 14.28 2.22
N LEU A 11 -12.60 13.13 2.56
CA LEU A 11 -12.06 11.83 2.13
C LEU A 11 -12.50 11.50 0.71
N SER A 12 -11.67 10.78 -0.03
CA SER A 12 -12.16 10.04 -1.21
C SER A 12 -13.02 8.84 -0.77
N PRO A 13 -13.96 8.34 -1.60
CA PRO A 13 -14.77 7.17 -1.26
C PRO A 13 -13.96 5.92 -0.88
N LEU A 14 -12.77 5.75 -1.47
CA LEU A 14 -11.86 4.66 -1.08
C LEU A 14 -11.31 4.88 0.33
N GLN A 15 -10.86 6.10 0.64
CA GLN A 15 -10.38 6.42 1.99
C GLN A 15 -11.50 6.25 3.03
N GLU A 16 -12.74 6.65 2.73
CA GLU A 16 -13.89 6.40 3.63
C GLU A 16 -14.03 4.91 3.97
N GLY A 17 -13.97 4.04 2.96
CA GLY A 17 -14.03 2.59 3.15
C GLY A 17 -12.86 2.04 3.98
N LEU A 18 -11.62 2.47 3.68
CA LEU A 18 -10.43 2.03 4.41
C LEU A 18 -10.45 2.46 5.88
N VAL A 19 -10.84 3.72 6.14
CA VAL A 19 -10.97 4.26 7.51
C VAL A 19 -12.05 3.50 8.27
N TYR A 20 -13.22 3.30 7.66
CA TYR A 20 -14.31 2.53 8.26
C TYR A 20 -13.89 1.10 8.63
N HIS A 21 -13.22 0.39 7.72
CA HIS A 21 -12.74 -0.97 7.98
C HIS A 21 -11.70 -1.01 9.10
N SER A 22 -10.71 -0.09 9.07
CA SER A 22 -9.65 -0.06 10.09
C SER A 22 -10.20 0.19 11.50
N LEU A 23 -11.23 1.04 11.63
CA LEU A 23 -11.91 1.33 12.89
C LEU A 23 -12.80 0.18 13.38
N LEU A 24 -13.47 -0.54 12.47
CA LEU A 24 -14.28 -1.72 12.83
C LEU A 24 -13.44 -2.90 13.30
N ASP A 25 -12.27 -3.11 12.69
CA ASP A 25 -11.43 -4.28 12.94
C ASP A 25 -10.74 -4.25 14.32
N GLY A 26 -10.91 -3.17 15.10
CA GLY A 26 -10.73 -3.05 16.56
C GLY A 26 -9.41 -3.58 17.16
N GLU A 27 -9.26 -4.90 17.22
CA GLU A 27 -8.15 -5.61 17.89
C GLU A 27 -7.38 -6.61 16.99
N GLY A 28 -7.81 -6.82 15.73
CA GLY A 28 -7.11 -7.70 14.79
C GLY A 28 -5.84 -7.09 14.17
N PRO A 29 -5.09 -7.85 13.36
CA PRO A 29 -4.04 -7.29 12.52
C PRO A 29 -4.61 -6.21 11.59
N ASP A 30 -3.94 -5.07 11.48
CA ASP A 30 -4.31 -4.03 10.53
C ASP A 30 -3.95 -4.49 9.11
N VAL A 31 -4.97 -4.94 8.35
CA VAL A 31 -4.81 -5.45 6.99
C VAL A 31 -4.39 -4.37 5.99
N TYR A 32 -4.41 -3.09 6.38
CA TYR A 32 -3.98 -1.95 5.57
C TYR A 32 -2.60 -1.42 5.96
N ALA A 33 -1.90 -2.06 6.90
CA ALA A 33 -0.47 -1.82 7.13
C ALA A 33 0.37 -2.47 6.01
N VAL A 34 0.87 -1.62 5.11
CA VAL A 34 1.71 -2.02 3.98
C VAL A 34 3.18 -1.81 4.33
N GLN A 35 4.04 -2.78 3.98
CA GLN A 35 5.50 -2.58 4.06
C GLN A 35 6.16 -2.68 2.70
N LEU A 36 7.13 -1.79 2.49
CA LEU A 36 8.13 -1.87 1.44
C LEU A 36 9.47 -2.18 2.10
N ILE A 37 10.16 -3.20 1.60
CA ILE A 37 11.47 -3.61 2.09
C ILE A 37 12.49 -3.36 0.97
N LEU A 38 13.51 -2.55 1.26
CA LEU A 38 14.61 -2.26 0.35
C LEU A 38 15.90 -2.78 0.95
N ASP A 39 16.57 -3.68 0.24
CA ASP A 39 17.88 -4.21 0.61
C ASP A 39 18.98 -3.47 -0.16
N PHE A 40 19.98 -3.02 0.59
CA PHE A 40 21.12 -2.26 0.09
C PHE A 40 22.41 -3.06 0.26
N GLU A 41 23.24 -2.97 -0.77
CA GLU A 41 24.60 -3.49 -0.77
C GLU A 41 25.56 -2.40 -0.31
N GLY A 42 26.40 -2.70 0.69
CA GLY A 42 27.39 -1.76 1.21
C GLY A 42 26.84 -0.80 2.28
N ALA A 43 27.65 0.20 2.60
CA ALA A 43 27.35 1.18 3.63
C ALA A 43 26.31 2.21 3.14
N VAL A 44 25.29 2.42 3.96
CA VAL A 44 24.26 3.46 3.78
C VAL A 44 24.49 4.59 4.77
N ASP A 45 24.45 5.84 4.31
CA ASP A 45 24.48 7.00 5.20
C ASP A 45 23.10 7.15 5.86
N ALA A 46 22.98 6.67 7.10
CA ALA A 46 21.74 6.72 7.86
C ALA A 46 21.20 8.16 8.04
N GLY A 47 22.09 9.14 8.19
CA GLY A 47 21.72 10.54 8.36
C GLY A 47 21.12 11.12 7.08
N ALA A 48 21.75 10.85 5.94
CA ALA A 48 21.21 11.26 4.63
C ALA A 48 19.87 10.58 4.32
N LEU A 49 19.71 9.30 4.68
CA LEU A 49 18.47 8.56 4.44
C LEU A 49 17.33 9.03 5.34
N ARG A 50 17.62 9.33 6.62
CA ARG A 50 16.65 9.97 7.51
C ARG A 50 16.24 11.35 6.99
N ALA A 51 17.20 12.17 6.56
CA ALA A 51 16.92 13.49 6.00
C ALA A 51 16.06 13.40 4.72
N ALA A 52 16.33 12.42 3.86
CA ALA A 52 15.53 12.16 2.67
C ALA A 52 14.10 11.74 3.00
N GLY A 53 13.93 10.86 3.99
CA GLY A 53 12.60 10.46 4.47
C GLY A 53 11.81 11.63 5.07
N GLN A 54 12.48 12.52 5.81
CA GLN A 54 11.85 13.73 6.35
C GLN A 54 11.42 14.69 5.23
N ALA A 55 12.33 14.98 4.28
CA ALA A 55 12.04 15.85 3.14
C ALA A 55 10.86 15.31 2.30
N LEU A 56 10.76 13.99 2.15
CA LEU A 56 9.63 13.35 1.48
C LEU A 56 8.30 13.61 2.23
N LEU A 57 8.27 13.51 3.57
CA LEU A 57 7.08 13.84 4.36
C LEU A 57 6.70 15.32 4.22
N ASP A 58 7.68 16.22 4.31
CA ASP A 58 7.46 17.67 4.26
C ASP A 58 6.88 18.09 2.91
N ARG A 59 7.42 17.51 1.83
CA ARG A 59 7.06 17.80 0.45
C ARG A 59 5.68 17.29 0.04
N HIS A 60 5.21 16.20 0.62
CA HIS A 60 3.93 15.58 0.25
C HIS A 60 2.90 15.71 1.39
N ALA A 61 2.07 16.76 1.33
CA ALA A 61 1.05 17.03 2.35
C ALA A 61 0.12 15.84 2.67
N ASN A 62 -0.16 14.97 1.68
CA ASN A 62 -0.91 13.73 1.91
C ASN A 62 -0.23 12.77 2.90
N LEU A 63 1.11 12.73 2.96
CA LEU A 63 1.82 11.90 3.94
C LEU A 63 1.76 12.45 5.37
N ARG A 64 1.32 13.70 5.53
CA ARG A 64 1.10 14.39 6.82
C ARG A 64 -0.37 14.37 7.25
N ALA A 65 -1.23 13.69 6.49
CA ALA A 65 -2.66 13.60 6.76
C ALA A 65 -2.96 12.59 7.88
N ALA A 66 -3.88 12.99 8.75
CA ALA A 66 -4.60 12.13 9.70
C ALA A 66 -6.09 12.15 9.39
N PHE A 67 -6.84 11.17 9.90
CA PHE A 67 -8.24 10.95 9.59
C PHE A 67 -9.06 11.06 10.86
N TRP A 68 -9.97 12.04 10.87
CA TRP A 68 -10.85 12.31 12.00
C TRP A 68 -12.28 11.90 11.67
N VAL A 69 -12.88 11.07 12.51
CA VAL A 69 -14.23 10.52 12.34
C VAL A 69 -15.18 10.95 13.46
N ASP A 70 -14.64 11.18 14.65
CA ASP A 70 -15.45 11.39 15.85
C ASP A 70 -16.01 12.81 15.90
N ASP A 71 -17.24 12.93 16.41
CA ASP A 71 -17.95 14.20 16.62
C ASP A 71 -18.16 15.05 15.34
N LEU A 72 -18.18 14.42 14.15
CA LEU A 72 -18.40 15.08 12.86
C LEU A 72 -19.53 14.39 12.07
N ASP A 73 -20.24 15.17 11.24
CA ASP A 73 -21.26 14.64 10.32
C ASP A 73 -20.64 13.78 9.20
N GLN A 74 -19.39 14.07 8.83
CA GLN A 74 -18.62 13.36 7.81
C GLN A 74 -17.15 13.29 8.24
N PRO A 75 -16.45 12.18 7.91
CA PRO A 75 -15.03 12.07 8.19
C PRO A 75 -14.25 13.13 7.40
N VAL A 76 -13.14 13.59 7.99
CA VAL A 76 -12.23 14.56 7.35
C VAL A 76 -10.79 14.12 7.47
N GLN A 77 -9.96 14.59 6.53
CA GLN A 77 -8.51 14.51 6.61
C GLN A 77 -8.00 15.81 7.22
N VAL A 78 -7.20 15.70 8.28
CA VAL A 78 -6.51 16.82 8.92
C VAL A 78 -5.05 16.78 8.49
N VAL A 79 -4.60 17.82 7.78
CA VAL A 79 -3.22 17.91 7.30
C VAL A 79 -2.41 18.73 8.30
N ALA A 80 -1.46 18.07 8.96
CA ALA A 80 -0.55 18.71 9.90
C ALA A 80 0.57 19.43 9.13
N ARG A 81 0.84 20.71 9.43
CA ARG A 81 1.89 21.52 8.80
C ARG A 81 3.26 20.85 8.87
N ASP A 82 3.64 20.42 10.06
CA ASP A 82 4.92 19.79 10.32
C ASP A 82 4.70 18.48 11.09
N VAL A 83 5.37 17.41 10.64
CA VAL A 83 5.41 16.12 11.32
C VAL A 83 6.84 15.59 11.27
N GLU A 84 7.33 15.03 12.38
CA GLU A 84 8.64 14.36 12.39
C GLU A 84 8.48 12.93 11.90
N LEU A 85 9.38 12.49 11.02
CA LEU A 85 9.47 11.10 10.59
C LEU A 85 9.79 10.19 11.79
N PRO A 86 8.92 9.21 12.13
CA PRO A 86 9.29 8.17 13.06
C PRO A 86 10.36 7.29 12.41
N TRP A 87 11.57 7.38 12.96
CA TRP A 87 12.79 6.77 12.43
C TRP A 87 13.46 5.88 13.49
N GLU A 88 13.80 4.65 13.12
CA GLU A 88 14.53 3.71 13.96
C GLU A 88 15.81 3.21 13.27
N GLU A 89 16.90 3.10 14.02
CA GLU A 89 18.14 2.48 13.55
C GLU A 89 18.47 1.26 14.40
N ILE A 90 18.69 0.14 13.73
CA ILE A 90 18.99 -1.14 14.36
C ILE A 90 20.31 -1.65 13.81
N ASP A 91 21.17 -2.15 14.68
CA ASP A 91 22.44 -2.77 14.29
C ASP A 91 22.46 -4.25 14.69
N LEU A 92 22.28 -5.11 13.69
CA LEU A 92 22.38 -6.57 13.80
C LEU A 92 23.74 -7.08 13.33
N SER A 93 24.72 -6.21 13.05
CA SER A 93 26.06 -6.62 12.58
C SER A 93 26.84 -7.45 13.60
N HIS A 94 26.35 -7.51 14.85
CA HIS A 94 26.91 -8.35 15.89
C HIS A 94 26.38 -9.80 15.87
N LEU A 95 25.28 -10.06 15.16
CA LEU A 95 24.66 -11.39 15.08
C LEU A 95 25.37 -12.29 14.06
N PRO A 96 25.32 -13.62 14.24
CA PRO A 96 25.68 -14.57 13.19
C PRO A 96 24.79 -14.41 11.95
N VAL A 97 25.36 -14.63 10.76
CA VAL A 97 24.63 -14.52 9.48
C VAL A 97 23.43 -15.47 9.44
N ALA A 98 23.57 -16.66 10.03
CA ALA A 98 22.51 -17.66 10.10
C ALA A 98 21.28 -17.21 10.92
N GLU A 99 21.46 -16.29 11.86
CA GLU A 99 20.38 -15.75 12.72
C GLU A 99 19.82 -14.44 12.18
N THR A 100 20.61 -13.71 11.39
CA THR A 100 20.28 -12.38 10.87
C THR A 100 18.98 -12.38 10.07
N GLU A 101 18.80 -13.32 9.13
CA GLU A 101 17.57 -13.34 8.29
C GLU A 101 16.32 -13.62 9.12
N ALA A 102 16.43 -14.44 10.17
CA ALA A 102 15.32 -14.71 11.07
C ALA A 102 14.93 -13.44 11.84
N GLU A 103 15.91 -12.71 12.38
CA GLU A 103 15.69 -11.45 13.10
C GLU A 103 15.14 -10.34 12.19
N LEU A 104 15.63 -10.22 10.95
CA LEU A 104 15.07 -9.27 9.98
C LEU A 104 13.59 -9.54 9.71
N ARG A 105 13.19 -10.81 9.59
CA ARG A 105 11.79 -11.20 9.42
C ARG A 105 10.97 -10.93 10.68
N VAL A 106 11.47 -11.31 11.86
CA VAL A 106 10.80 -11.05 13.14
C VAL A 106 10.56 -9.55 13.33
N PHE A 107 11.55 -8.72 13.05
CA PHE A 107 11.40 -7.28 13.10
C PHE A 107 10.35 -6.80 12.10
N ALA A 108 10.42 -7.20 10.84
CA ALA A 108 9.46 -6.78 9.82
C ALA A 108 8.02 -7.18 10.19
N ASP A 109 7.81 -8.40 10.70
CA ASP A 109 6.51 -8.89 11.12
C ASP A 109 5.97 -8.13 12.35
N ALA A 110 6.81 -7.92 13.37
CA ALA A 110 6.44 -7.14 14.55
C ALA A 110 6.12 -5.69 14.19
N GLU A 111 6.93 -5.09 13.32
CA GLU A 111 6.74 -3.74 12.85
C GLU A 111 5.47 -3.63 11.99
N ARG A 112 5.12 -4.62 11.16
CA ARG A 112 3.83 -4.62 10.43
C ARG A 112 2.65 -4.76 11.39
N ALA A 113 2.78 -5.54 12.45
CA ALA A 113 1.70 -5.79 13.42
C ALA A 113 1.39 -4.56 14.30
N ARG A 114 2.32 -3.61 14.41
CA ARG A 114 2.10 -2.36 15.15
C ARG A 114 1.10 -1.46 14.39
N ARG A 115 -0.11 -1.32 14.91
CA ARG A 115 -1.17 -0.52 14.25
C ARG A 115 -0.82 0.96 14.19
N PHE A 116 -1.42 1.65 13.22
CA PHE A 116 -1.41 3.11 13.18
C PHE A 116 -2.68 3.64 13.84
N ASP A 117 -2.52 4.68 14.66
CA ASP A 117 -3.64 5.50 15.12
C ASP A 117 -4.00 6.47 13.98
N LEU A 118 -5.12 6.26 13.28
CA LEU A 118 -5.46 7.03 12.07
C LEU A 118 -5.61 8.53 12.31
N ASP A 119 -5.93 8.94 13.54
CA ASP A 119 -6.07 10.32 13.98
C ASP A 119 -4.72 10.99 14.35
N ARG A 120 -3.60 10.26 14.26
CA ARG A 120 -2.26 10.74 14.63
C ARG A 120 -1.28 10.61 13.47
N PRO A 121 -0.97 11.72 12.77
CA PRO A 121 0.01 11.69 11.70
C PRO A 121 1.45 11.65 12.27
N PRO A 122 2.43 11.14 11.51
CA PRO A 122 2.27 10.54 10.18
C PRO A 122 1.86 9.06 10.26
N LEU A 123 1.09 8.58 9.27
CA LEU A 123 0.77 7.16 9.12
C LEU A 123 1.83 6.42 8.28
N LEU A 124 3.08 6.81 8.49
CA LEU A 124 4.27 6.28 7.84
C LEU A 124 5.43 6.30 8.83
N ARG A 125 6.28 5.27 8.79
CA ARG A 125 7.49 5.14 9.61
C ARG A 125 8.55 4.34 8.88
N MET A 126 9.80 4.56 9.25
CA MET A 126 10.95 3.95 8.60
C MET A 126 11.94 3.38 9.62
N ALA A 127 12.48 2.21 9.33
CA ALA A 127 13.53 1.59 10.13
C ALA A 127 14.70 1.15 9.24
N LEU A 128 15.92 1.57 9.58
CA LEU A 128 17.15 1.14 8.91
C LEU A 128 17.88 0.10 9.75
N ILE A 129 18.01 -1.12 9.21
CA ILE A 129 18.63 -2.25 9.89
C ILE A 129 19.95 -2.58 9.21
N ARG A 130 21.06 -2.34 9.90
CA ARG A 130 22.41 -2.70 9.45
C ARG A 130 22.73 -4.13 9.85
N HIS A 131 23.38 -4.86 8.95
CA HIS A 131 23.81 -6.24 9.18
C HIS A 131 24.99 -6.61 8.27
N ARG A 132 25.48 -7.84 8.37
CA ARG A 132 26.53 -8.39 7.50
C ARG A 132 26.07 -9.66 6.80
N ASP A 133 26.58 -9.89 5.59
CA ASP A 133 26.33 -11.11 4.81
C ASP A 133 27.40 -12.21 5.00
N GLY A 134 28.39 -11.98 5.86
CA GLY A 134 29.50 -12.90 6.13
C GLY A 134 30.11 -12.70 7.52
N GLU A 135 30.91 -13.68 7.95
CA GLU A 135 31.60 -13.66 9.24
C GLU A 135 32.99 -13.02 9.16
N GLY A 136 33.41 -12.39 10.27
CA GLY A 136 34.74 -11.79 10.39
C GLY A 136 35.01 -10.69 9.36
N ALA A 137 36.28 -10.56 8.94
CA ALA A 137 36.71 -9.52 8.00
C ALA A 137 36.27 -9.76 6.54
N ALA A 138 35.59 -10.88 6.25
CA ALA A 138 35.14 -11.24 4.91
C ALA A 138 33.68 -10.86 4.63
N GLY A 139 32.90 -10.51 5.67
CA GLY A 139 31.52 -10.05 5.51
C GLY A 139 31.47 -8.64 4.94
N ALA A 140 30.57 -8.42 3.98
CA ALA A 140 30.25 -7.10 3.47
C ALA A 140 29.13 -6.47 4.30
N ASP A 141 29.16 -5.15 4.42
CA ASP A 141 28.07 -4.39 5.01
C ASP A 141 26.81 -4.52 4.14
N ARG A 142 25.69 -4.75 4.81
CA ARG A 142 24.36 -4.77 4.22
C ARG A 142 23.44 -3.90 5.05
N SER A 143 22.41 -3.37 4.42
CA SER A 143 21.38 -2.63 5.12
C SER A 143 20.00 -2.95 4.55
N ARG A 144 19.00 -3.00 5.42
CA ARG A 144 17.60 -3.14 5.04
C ARG A 144 16.83 -1.93 5.52
N LEU A 145 16.18 -1.21 4.62
CA LEU A 145 15.19 -0.19 4.97
C LEU A 145 13.80 -0.83 4.95
N VAL A 146 13.12 -0.78 6.08
CA VAL A 146 11.71 -1.16 6.22
C VAL A 146 10.90 0.13 6.26
N ILE A 147 10.07 0.35 5.24
CA ILE A 147 9.11 1.46 5.20
C ILE A 147 7.74 0.87 5.48
N THR A 148 7.14 1.22 6.61
CA THR A 148 5.79 0.79 6.98
C THR A 148 4.84 1.97 6.88
N GLN A 149 3.72 1.80 6.21
CA GLN A 149 2.73 2.86 5.99
C GLN A 149 1.31 2.32 5.97
N HIS A 150 0.34 3.19 6.23
CA HIS A 150 -1.08 2.83 6.09
C HIS A 150 -1.56 3.07 4.64
N HIS A 151 -2.29 2.10 4.09
CA HIS A 151 -2.74 2.10 2.69
C HIS A 151 -3.68 3.27 2.34
N VAL A 152 -4.29 3.89 3.36
CA VAL A 152 -5.12 5.12 3.23
C VAL A 152 -4.35 6.31 2.65
N LEU A 153 -3.02 6.32 2.79
CA LEU A 153 -2.16 7.38 2.27
C LEU A 153 -1.62 7.06 0.88
N VAL A 154 -1.21 5.81 0.64
CA VAL A 154 -0.37 5.45 -0.51
C VAL A 154 -0.85 4.15 -1.13
N ASP A 155 -0.99 4.16 -2.45
CA ASP A 155 -1.38 2.99 -3.25
C ASP A 155 -0.18 2.25 -3.87
N GLY A 156 -0.46 1.13 -4.53
CA GLY A 156 0.57 0.34 -5.22
C GLY A 156 1.23 1.06 -6.41
N TRP A 157 0.61 2.10 -6.96
CA TRP A 157 1.18 2.92 -8.04
C TRP A 157 2.11 4.02 -7.50
N SER A 158 1.74 4.58 -6.36
CA SER A 158 2.46 5.64 -5.65
C SER A 158 3.71 5.08 -4.96
N SER A 159 3.66 3.84 -4.49
CA SER A 159 4.78 3.21 -3.76
C SER A 159 6.11 3.24 -4.53
N PRO A 160 6.19 2.82 -5.82
CA PRO A 160 7.42 2.96 -6.60
C PRO A 160 7.85 4.42 -6.86
N LEU A 161 6.90 5.34 -7.00
CA LEU A 161 7.19 6.77 -7.20
C LEU A 161 7.82 7.37 -5.94
N MET A 162 7.23 7.05 -4.79
CA MET A 162 7.71 7.43 -3.47
C MET A 162 9.13 6.89 -3.22
N VAL A 163 9.39 5.62 -3.53
CA VAL A 163 10.74 5.04 -3.40
C VAL A 163 11.74 5.74 -4.33
N ARG A 164 11.37 6.01 -5.58
CA ARG A 164 12.25 6.73 -6.52
C ARG A 164 12.60 8.13 -6.01
N GLU A 165 11.62 8.84 -5.48
CA GLU A 165 11.80 10.18 -4.94
C GLU A 165 12.63 10.17 -3.64
N LEU A 166 12.39 9.19 -2.76
CA LEU A 166 13.23 8.96 -1.57
C LEU A 166 14.70 8.78 -1.93
N LEU A 167 15.00 7.99 -2.97
CA LEU A 167 16.38 7.78 -3.41
C LEU A 167 17.00 9.04 -4.04
N ALA A 168 16.22 9.81 -4.80
CA ALA A 168 16.68 11.10 -5.32
C ALA A 168 16.99 12.10 -4.19
N LEU A 169 16.12 12.17 -3.18
CA LEU A 169 16.34 12.97 -1.98
C LEU A 169 17.54 12.46 -1.17
N TYR A 170 17.78 11.16 -1.12
CA TYR A 170 18.97 10.59 -0.46
C TYR A 170 20.25 11.09 -1.13
N ASP A 171 20.33 11.02 -2.45
CA ASP A 171 21.48 11.53 -3.22
C ASP A 171 21.68 13.04 -3.02
N ALA A 172 20.58 13.79 -2.90
CA ALA A 172 20.56 15.22 -2.64
C ALA A 172 20.65 15.60 -1.14
N LYS A 173 20.78 14.62 -0.24
CA LYS A 173 20.82 14.83 1.24
C LYS A 173 19.62 15.60 1.80
N GLY A 174 18.45 15.35 1.25
CA GLY A 174 17.17 15.97 1.62
C GLY A 174 16.89 17.30 0.91
N ASP A 175 17.77 17.77 0.03
CA ASP A 175 17.48 18.93 -0.82
C ASP A 175 16.50 18.54 -1.93
N ASP A 176 15.34 19.18 -1.94
CA ASP A 176 14.25 18.91 -2.89
C ASP A 176 14.17 19.94 -4.03
N SER A 177 15.12 20.88 -4.10
CA SER A 177 15.09 22.01 -5.06
C SER A 177 15.13 21.60 -6.53
N ASP A 178 15.78 20.47 -6.84
CA ASP A 178 15.87 19.92 -8.20
C ASP A 178 14.68 19.01 -8.57
N LEU A 179 13.76 18.73 -7.62
CA LEU A 179 12.61 17.88 -7.88
C LEU A 179 11.42 18.66 -8.50
N PRO A 180 10.73 18.09 -9.50
CA PRO A 180 9.55 18.71 -10.10
C PRO A 180 8.45 18.97 -9.06
N PRO A 181 7.74 20.11 -9.10
CA PRO A 181 6.73 20.45 -8.10
C PRO A 181 5.68 19.35 -7.95
N VAL A 182 5.23 19.13 -6.72
CA VAL A 182 4.18 18.15 -6.42
C VAL A 182 2.82 18.71 -6.81
N THR A 183 2.06 17.97 -7.60
CA THR A 183 0.61 18.22 -7.76
C THR A 183 -0.09 17.82 -6.45
N PRO A 184 -0.70 18.76 -5.71
CA PRO A 184 -1.31 18.46 -4.42
C PRO A 184 -2.45 17.45 -4.55
N TYR A 185 -2.54 16.48 -3.62
CA TYR A 185 -3.66 15.54 -3.56
C TYR A 185 -5.03 16.24 -3.43
N ARG A 186 -5.05 17.45 -2.84
CA ARG A 186 -6.23 18.32 -2.77
C ARG A 186 -6.83 18.62 -4.15
N GLU A 187 -6.02 18.76 -5.20
CA GLU A 187 -6.53 19.01 -6.56
C GLU A 187 -7.35 17.83 -7.08
N TYR A 188 -6.91 16.60 -6.79
CA TYR A 188 -7.69 15.40 -7.06
C TYR A 188 -9.01 15.40 -6.29
N LEU A 189 -9.02 15.81 -5.02
CA LEU A 189 -10.25 15.86 -4.21
C LEU A 189 -11.23 16.92 -4.71
N VAL A 190 -10.74 18.08 -5.18
CA VAL A 190 -11.57 19.09 -5.83
C VAL A 190 -12.17 18.54 -7.11
N TRP A 191 -11.34 17.98 -8.00
CA TRP A 191 -11.82 17.33 -9.22
C TRP A 191 -12.87 16.25 -8.91
N LEU A 192 -12.64 15.41 -7.90
CA LEU A 192 -13.55 14.36 -7.48
C LEU A 192 -14.91 14.90 -7.01
N SER A 193 -14.92 16.07 -6.36
CA SER A 193 -16.15 16.71 -5.88
C SER A 193 -17.05 17.23 -7.00
N GLU A 194 -16.49 17.43 -8.20
CA GLU A 194 -17.19 17.90 -9.39
C GLU A 194 -17.81 16.76 -10.22
N GLN A 195 -17.57 15.50 -9.85
CA GLN A 195 -18.02 14.34 -10.61
C GLN A 195 -19.51 14.00 -10.33
N ASP A 196 -20.20 13.51 -11.37
CA ASP A 196 -21.59 13.06 -11.27
C ASP A 196 -21.70 11.71 -10.55
N ARG A 197 -21.88 11.77 -9.24
CA ARG A 197 -22.02 10.58 -8.37
C ARG A 197 -23.31 9.79 -8.65
N ASP A 198 -24.38 10.47 -9.03
CA ASP A 198 -25.67 9.82 -9.27
C ASP A 198 -25.64 9.10 -10.63
N GLY A 199 -25.09 9.73 -11.66
CA GLY A 199 -24.83 9.07 -12.95
C GLY A 199 -23.90 7.87 -12.82
N ALA A 200 -22.82 7.98 -12.02
CA ALA A 200 -21.94 6.84 -11.75
C ALA A 200 -22.68 5.70 -11.03
N ARG A 201 -23.54 6.01 -10.05
CA ARG A 201 -24.36 5.02 -9.34
C ARG A 201 -25.35 4.34 -10.28
N GLU A 202 -26.03 5.10 -11.14
CA GLU A 202 -26.97 4.57 -12.13
C GLU A 202 -26.27 3.65 -13.14
N ALA A 203 -25.08 4.05 -13.62
CA ALA A 203 -24.27 3.24 -14.51
C ALA A 203 -23.89 1.89 -13.87
N TRP A 204 -23.41 1.89 -12.63
CA TRP A 204 -23.09 0.64 -11.91
C TRP A 204 -24.32 -0.20 -11.58
N THR A 205 -25.43 0.43 -11.20
CA THR A 205 -26.70 -0.26 -10.95
C THR A 205 -27.19 -0.97 -12.21
N THR A 206 -27.06 -0.32 -13.36
CA THR A 206 -27.44 -0.88 -14.66
C THR A 206 -26.49 -2.00 -15.08
N ALA A 207 -25.18 -1.79 -14.95
CA ALA A 207 -24.15 -2.77 -15.33
C ALA A 207 -24.21 -4.06 -14.52
N LEU A 208 -24.66 -3.98 -13.25
CA LEU A 208 -24.78 -5.12 -12.33
C LEU A 208 -26.23 -5.61 -12.19
N ALA A 209 -27.16 -5.12 -13.03
CA ALA A 209 -28.56 -5.52 -12.94
C ALA A 209 -28.73 -7.02 -13.24
N GLY A 210 -29.21 -7.77 -12.25
CA GLY A 210 -29.41 -9.22 -12.35
C GLY A 210 -28.13 -10.05 -12.18
N ALA A 211 -27.00 -9.41 -11.85
CA ALA A 211 -25.78 -10.12 -11.50
C ALA A 211 -25.92 -10.85 -10.17
N GLU A 212 -25.41 -12.07 -10.11
CA GLU A 212 -25.29 -12.86 -8.87
C GLU A 212 -23.81 -12.95 -8.45
N PRO A 213 -23.50 -12.93 -7.14
CA PRO A 213 -22.13 -13.12 -6.68
C PRO A 213 -21.56 -14.48 -7.13
N THR A 214 -20.34 -14.49 -7.67
CA THR A 214 -19.64 -15.74 -8.00
C THR A 214 -19.04 -16.36 -6.72
N LEU A 215 -19.77 -17.29 -6.12
CA LEU A 215 -19.38 -17.96 -4.88
C LEU A 215 -18.44 -19.14 -5.16
N LEU A 216 -17.20 -19.06 -4.69
CA LEU A 216 -16.20 -20.13 -4.82
C LEU A 216 -16.19 -21.13 -3.65
N SER A 217 -16.65 -20.71 -2.48
CA SER A 217 -16.85 -21.57 -1.32
C SER A 217 -18.16 -21.19 -0.63
N THR A 218 -18.85 -22.19 -0.07
CA THR A 218 -19.98 -21.93 0.83
C THR A 218 -19.44 -21.74 2.25
N PRO A 219 -20.08 -20.92 3.10
CA PRO A 219 -19.68 -20.77 4.51
C PRO A 219 -19.58 -22.11 5.27
N ALA A 220 -20.30 -23.13 4.83
CA ALA A 220 -20.25 -24.49 5.38
C ALA A 220 -18.95 -25.25 5.09
N ALA A 221 -18.15 -24.80 4.11
CA ALA A 221 -16.85 -25.37 3.77
C ALA A 221 -15.68 -24.65 4.46
N ALA A 222 -15.92 -23.53 5.14
CA ALA A 222 -14.94 -22.93 6.03
C ALA A 222 -14.82 -23.83 7.28
N PRO A 223 -13.61 -24.28 7.69
CA PRO A 223 -13.46 -25.06 8.91
C PRO A 223 -13.91 -24.20 10.10
N VAL A 224 -15.08 -24.53 10.65
CA VAL A 224 -15.51 -24.02 11.96
C VAL A 224 -14.64 -24.73 12.99
N LEU A 225 -13.51 -24.13 13.34
CA LEU A 225 -12.75 -24.55 14.51
C LEU A 225 -13.56 -24.15 15.75
N ASP A 226 -14.13 -25.14 16.42
CA ASP A 226 -14.65 -25.09 17.79
C ASP A 226 -15.68 -23.98 18.14
N GLY A 227 -16.61 -23.67 17.24
CA GLY A 227 -17.78 -22.83 17.57
C GLY A 227 -17.44 -21.38 17.93
N ALA A 228 -16.20 -20.94 17.71
CA ALA A 228 -15.81 -19.55 17.74
C ALA A 228 -16.19 -18.86 16.42
N ALA A 229 -16.44 -17.55 16.47
CA ALA A 229 -16.55 -16.73 15.26
C ALA A 229 -15.31 -16.97 14.37
N PRO A 230 -15.43 -16.95 13.03
CA PRO A 230 -14.29 -17.11 12.14
C PRO A 230 -13.21 -16.11 12.55
N VAL A 231 -12.10 -16.60 13.08
CA VAL A 231 -10.91 -15.77 13.27
C VAL A 231 -10.52 -15.30 11.87
N PRO A 232 -10.32 -13.99 11.62
CA PRO A 232 -9.79 -13.53 10.35
C PRO A 232 -8.44 -14.22 10.15
N ALA A 233 -8.41 -15.23 9.28
CA ALA A 233 -7.15 -15.87 8.91
C ALA A 233 -6.31 -14.80 8.19
N LEU A 234 -5.05 -14.66 8.60
CA LEU A 234 -4.12 -13.85 7.82
C LEU A 234 -4.08 -14.41 6.39
N PRO A 235 -4.20 -13.56 5.36
CA PRO A 235 -4.21 -14.03 3.99
C PRO A 235 -2.92 -14.77 3.66
N GLU A 236 -3.03 -16.01 3.19
CA GLU A 236 -1.89 -16.76 2.67
C GLU A 236 -1.49 -16.24 1.28
N ARG A 237 -0.18 -16.13 1.05
CA ARG A 237 0.36 -15.65 -0.23
C ARG A 237 0.98 -16.80 -1.02
N PHE A 238 0.36 -17.13 -2.14
CA PHE A 238 0.93 -18.05 -3.12
C PHE A 238 1.62 -17.26 -4.23
N VAL A 239 2.94 -17.44 -4.38
CA VAL A 239 3.73 -16.81 -5.45
C VAL A 239 4.06 -17.85 -6.50
N THR A 240 3.71 -17.57 -7.75
CA THR A 240 4.08 -18.36 -8.91
C THR A 240 4.57 -17.46 -10.03
N HIS A 241 5.48 -17.97 -10.85
CA HIS A 241 6.06 -17.25 -11.98
C HIS A 241 5.62 -17.89 -13.29
N VAL A 242 5.07 -17.08 -14.18
CA VAL A 242 4.76 -17.51 -15.55
C VAL A 242 6.07 -17.51 -16.36
N PRO A 243 6.41 -18.59 -17.08
CA PRO A 243 7.63 -18.66 -17.88
C PRO A 243 7.75 -17.48 -18.87
N GLN A 244 8.99 -17.06 -19.15
CA GLN A 244 9.26 -15.92 -20.03
C GLN A 244 8.64 -16.09 -21.42
N GLU A 245 8.73 -17.29 -22.00
CA GLU A 245 8.16 -17.61 -23.31
C GLU A 245 6.63 -17.40 -23.31
N THR A 246 5.94 -17.93 -22.29
CA THR A 246 4.49 -17.77 -22.13
C THR A 246 4.13 -16.30 -21.93
N THR A 247 4.89 -15.57 -21.12
CA THR A 247 4.68 -14.14 -20.89
C THR A 247 4.81 -13.34 -22.19
N ALA A 248 5.85 -13.60 -22.99
CA ALA A 248 6.06 -12.95 -24.27
C ALA A 248 4.93 -13.27 -25.27
N ALA A 249 4.47 -14.52 -25.31
CA ALA A 249 3.33 -14.92 -26.14
C ALA A 249 2.03 -14.20 -25.74
N LEU A 250 1.74 -14.09 -24.45
CA LEU A 250 0.58 -13.34 -23.94
C LEU A 250 0.67 -11.84 -24.28
N GLN A 251 1.84 -11.24 -24.15
CA GLN A 251 2.05 -9.84 -24.52
C GLN A 251 1.85 -9.61 -26.03
N ALA A 252 2.37 -10.49 -26.88
CA ALA A 252 2.16 -10.41 -28.32
C ALA A 252 0.68 -10.59 -28.69
N GLN A 253 -0.03 -11.48 -27.98
CA GLN A 253 -1.46 -11.69 -28.11
C GLN A 253 -2.26 -10.43 -27.76
N ALA A 254 -1.96 -9.81 -26.61
CA ALA A 254 -2.63 -8.60 -26.14
C ALA A 254 -2.49 -7.47 -27.18
N ARG A 255 -1.26 -7.27 -27.68
CA ARG A 255 -0.97 -6.29 -28.74
C ARG A 255 -1.76 -6.57 -30.01
N ARG A 256 -1.82 -7.83 -30.45
CA ARG A 256 -2.56 -8.21 -31.68
C ARG A 256 -4.06 -7.96 -31.56
N LEU A 257 -4.62 -8.13 -30.36
CA LEU A 257 -6.04 -7.92 -30.07
C LEU A 257 -6.38 -6.46 -29.71
N GLY A 258 -5.38 -5.59 -29.55
CA GLY A 258 -5.60 -4.19 -29.13
C GLY A 258 -6.09 -4.05 -27.69
N VAL A 259 -5.76 -5.01 -26.82
CA VAL A 259 -6.14 -5.01 -25.40
C VAL A 259 -4.92 -5.00 -24.48
N THR A 260 -5.13 -4.73 -23.20
CA THR A 260 -4.06 -4.81 -22.20
C THR A 260 -3.77 -6.27 -21.82
N LEU A 261 -2.56 -6.54 -21.32
CA LEU A 261 -2.25 -7.86 -20.73
C LEU A 261 -3.18 -8.18 -19.55
N ASN A 262 -3.52 -7.16 -18.75
CA ASN A 262 -4.48 -7.29 -17.64
C ASN A 262 -5.85 -7.79 -18.13
N THR A 263 -6.37 -7.27 -19.24
CA THR A 263 -7.63 -7.72 -19.84
C THR A 263 -7.57 -9.21 -20.22
N LEU A 264 -6.46 -9.68 -20.79
CA LEU A 264 -6.29 -11.11 -21.10
C LEU A 264 -6.27 -11.98 -19.84
N VAL A 265 -5.58 -11.54 -18.79
CA VAL A 265 -5.51 -12.28 -17.52
C VAL A 265 -6.88 -12.32 -16.84
N GLN A 266 -7.62 -11.20 -16.80
CA GLN A 266 -8.98 -11.16 -16.26
C GLN A 266 -9.94 -12.04 -17.07
N CYS A 267 -9.82 -12.07 -18.40
CA CYS A 267 -10.60 -12.97 -19.23
C CYS A 267 -10.30 -14.45 -18.92
N ALA A 268 -9.02 -14.81 -18.81
CA ALA A 268 -8.63 -16.17 -18.41
C ALA A 268 -9.15 -16.53 -17.01
N TRP A 269 -9.13 -15.56 -16.08
CA TRP A 269 -9.69 -15.72 -14.74
C TRP A 269 -11.19 -15.95 -14.76
N GLY A 270 -11.96 -15.14 -15.52
CA GLY A 270 -13.40 -15.33 -15.69
C GLY A 270 -13.75 -16.71 -16.28
N VAL A 271 -13.01 -17.16 -17.30
CA VAL A 271 -13.19 -18.52 -17.86
C VAL A 271 -12.91 -19.61 -16.81
N LEU A 272 -11.88 -19.43 -15.99
CA LEU A 272 -11.58 -20.36 -14.90
C LEU A 272 -12.72 -20.40 -13.87
N LEU A 273 -13.19 -19.25 -13.41
CA LEU A 273 -14.30 -19.14 -12.46
C LEU A 273 -15.58 -19.79 -13.00
N GLY A 274 -15.94 -19.52 -14.26
CA GLY A 274 -17.11 -20.11 -14.89
C GLY A 274 -17.02 -21.64 -14.97
N ARG A 275 -15.83 -22.18 -15.27
CA ARG A 275 -15.59 -23.63 -15.25
C ARG A 275 -15.63 -24.24 -13.85
N MET A 276 -15.16 -23.53 -12.84
CA MET A 276 -15.15 -24.02 -11.46
C MET A 276 -16.56 -24.02 -10.84
N THR A 277 -17.38 -23.06 -11.20
CA THR A 277 -18.73 -22.86 -10.63
C THR A 277 -19.85 -23.44 -11.50
N GLY A 278 -19.57 -23.75 -12.76
CA GLY A 278 -20.57 -24.13 -13.75
C GLY A 278 -21.46 -22.95 -14.19
N GLN A 279 -21.04 -21.71 -13.93
CA GLN A 279 -21.76 -20.50 -14.31
C GLN A 279 -21.23 -19.94 -15.64
N ASP A 280 -22.14 -19.50 -16.51
CA ASP A 280 -21.81 -18.82 -17.77
C ASP A 280 -21.72 -17.30 -17.62
N ASP A 281 -22.20 -16.76 -16.50
CA ASP A 281 -22.09 -15.36 -16.10
C ASP A 281 -21.35 -15.28 -14.75
N VAL A 282 -20.21 -14.59 -14.73
CA VAL A 282 -19.34 -14.51 -13.56
C VAL A 282 -18.97 -13.06 -13.27
N VAL A 283 -19.03 -12.70 -11.98
CA VAL A 283 -18.70 -11.38 -11.49
C VAL A 283 -17.59 -11.49 -10.44
N PHE A 284 -16.53 -10.73 -10.65
CA PHE A 284 -15.41 -10.63 -9.73
C PHE A 284 -14.86 -9.20 -9.75
N GLY A 285 -14.28 -8.78 -8.62
CA GLY A 285 -13.63 -7.48 -8.51
C GLY A 285 -12.32 -7.42 -9.30
N ALA A 286 -12.04 -6.25 -9.88
CA ALA A 286 -10.75 -5.94 -10.47
C ALA A 286 -10.24 -4.61 -9.91
N VAL A 287 -8.94 -4.53 -9.64
CA VAL A 287 -8.30 -3.29 -9.20
C VAL A 287 -7.92 -2.47 -10.43
N VAL A 288 -8.27 -1.19 -10.43
CA VAL A 288 -7.87 -0.20 -11.44
C VAL A 288 -7.01 0.87 -10.79
N SER A 289 -6.19 1.58 -11.58
CA SER A 289 -5.29 2.60 -11.04
C SER A 289 -6.01 3.82 -10.47
N GLY A 290 -7.24 4.09 -10.90
CA GLY A 290 -7.96 5.32 -10.56
C GLY A 290 -7.34 6.60 -11.14
N ARG A 291 -6.32 6.47 -12.00
CA ARG A 291 -5.55 7.60 -12.59
C ARG A 291 -5.92 7.79 -14.05
N THR A 292 -6.99 8.53 -14.31
CA THR A 292 -7.42 8.88 -15.67
C THR A 292 -6.70 10.13 -16.17
N PRO A 293 -6.57 10.34 -17.48
CA PRO A 293 -5.95 11.55 -18.04
C PRO A 293 -6.69 12.87 -17.74
N GLU A 294 -7.91 12.78 -17.21
CA GLU A 294 -8.77 13.92 -16.87
C GLU A 294 -8.46 14.47 -15.47
N ILE A 295 -7.73 13.71 -14.65
CA ILE A 295 -7.25 14.15 -13.34
C ILE A 295 -6.08 15.12 -13.57
N PRO A 296 -6.10 16.31 -12.95
CA PRO A 296 -5.04 17.33 -13.06
C PRO A 296 -3.64 16.83 -12.72
#